data_AF-A0A1Q7QBH9-F1
#
_entry.id   AF-A0A1Q7QBH9-F1
#
_cell.length_a   1.000
_cell.length_b   1.000
_cell.length_c   1.000
_cell.angle_alpha   90.00
_cell.angle_beta   90.00
_cell.angle_gamma   90.00
#
_symmetry.space_group_name_H-M   'P 1'
#
loop_
_entity.id
_entity.type
_entity.pdbx_description
1 polymer ?
#
loop_
_entity_poly.entity_id
_entity_poly.type
_entity_poly.pdbx_seq_one_letter_code
_entity_poly.pdbx_strand_id
1 'polypeptide(L)'
;MPVVAPVAATPLAPPRVRRIDFVSRRNWYFLFSLLIIIPGIFFMVHSGFRLGIDFAGGTEFTVNFPGKPSQAQVENAVAADIAGGSVISTGNGGYIIRTPPLTPAQQKTFEDQLRTGLGTYDLQQVLEVGGTIAGETIELALLSVVLAAVAILVLLTFRFRNVPGGWRAGFQFGGSALAALLHDVFLLTGVFAILGKGFDLRIGEINSLFVTAVLTVVGFSVHDTIVVFDRIRENLRVSQRLSFEQVVNLSIMQTLVRSIITSFTVVLVLVAILVSGGDTLKGFALALLIGIVSGTYSSIFNAAPLLVVWRRLQPLR
;
A
#
# COMPACT_ATOMS: atom_id res chain seq x y z
N MET A 1 -6.33 -35.86 -71.04
CA MET A 1 -6.07 -34.69 -70.17
C MET A 1 -5.53 -35.20 -68.84
N PRO A 2 -4.32 -34.83 -68.41
CA PRO A 2 -3.80 -35.29 -67.12
C PRO A 2 -4.49 -34.52 -65.99
N VAL A 3 -4.92 -35.26 -64.97
CA VAL A 3 -5.55 -34.72 -63.76
C VAL A 3 -4.49 -34.01 -62.94
N VAL A 4 -4.64 -32.70 -62.75
CA VAL A 4 -3.78 -31.88 -61.90
C VAL A 4 -4.05 -32.25 -60.44
N ALA A 5 -3.04 -32.74 -59.72
CA ALA A 5 -3.14 -33.03 -58.30
C ALA A 5 -3.36 -31.73 -57.50
N PRO A 6 -4.16 -31.75 -56.41
CA PRO A 6 -4.41 -30.56 -55.61
C PRO A 6 -3.12 -30.14 -54.90
N VAL A 7 -2.77 -28.85 -55.04
CA VAL A 7 -1.65 -28.23 -54.34
C VAL A 7 -1.92 -28.32 -52.84
N ALA A 8 -1.03 -29.00 -52.10
CA ALA A 8 -1.11 -29.09 -50.65
C ALA A 8 -1.09 -27.68 -50.04
N ALA A 9 -2.15 -27.32 -49.32
CA ALA A 9 -2.24 -26.04 -48.62
C ALA A 9 -1.07 -25.90 -47.64
N THR A 10 -0.27 -24.85 -47.81
CA THR A 10 0.83 -24.51 -46.92
C THR A 10 0.27 -24.31 -45.50
N PRO A 11 0.84 -24.91 -44.45
CA PRO A 11 0.35 -24.68 -43.10
C PRO A 11 0.50 -23.20 -42.77
N LEU A 12 -0.63 -22.54 -42.48
CA LEU A 12 -0.65 -21.14 -42.06
C LEU A 12 0.30 -20.96 -40.87
N ALA A 13 1.28 -20.08 -41.01
CA ALA A 13 2.16 -19.72 -39.92
C ALA A 13 1.31 -19.29 -38.71
N PRO A 14 1.62 -19.76 -37.49
CA PRO A 14 0.83 -19.39 -36.33
C PRO A 14 0.82 -17.87 -36.19
N PRO A 15 -0.34 -17.26 -35.85
CA PRO A 15 -0.46 -15.81 -35.81
C PRO A 15 0.62 -15.22 -34.91
N ARG A 16 1.41 -14.29 -35.45
CA ARG A 16 2.43 -13.54 -34.71
C ARG A 16 1.73 -12.55 -33.77
N VAL A 17 1.20 -13.06 -32.67
CA VAL A 17 0.86 -12.22 -31.53
C VAL A 17 2.18 -11.65 -31.03
N ARG A 18 2.32 -10.31 -31.03
CA ARG A 18 3.43 -9.64 -30.32
C ARG A 18 3.31 -10.04 -28.84
N ARG A 19 4.07 -11.06 -28.43
CA ARG A 19 4.08 -11.53 -27.05
C ARG A 19 5.08 -10.67 -26.29
N ILE A 20 4.58 -9.68 -25.55
CA ILE A 20 5.40 -9.07 -24.50
C ILE A 20 5.73 -10.19 -23.52
N ASP A 21 7.02 -10.42 -23.31
CA ASP A 21 7.51 -11.46 -22.41
C ASP A 21 7.88 -10.81 -21.07
N PHE A 22 6.96 -10.88 -20.12
CA PHE A 22 7.15 -10.37 -18.77
C PHE A 22 8.05 -11.31 -17.96
N VAL A 23 7.89 -12.62 -18.11
CA VAL A 23 8.56 -13.62 -17.26
C VAL A 23 10.08 -13.64 -17.50
N SER A 24 10.52 -13.42 -18.74
CA SER A 24 11.94 -13.30 -19.09
C SER A 24 12.62 -12.11 -18.42
N ARG A 25 11.89 -11.01 -18.22
CA ARG A 25 12.41 -9.75 -17.66
C ARG A 25 12.27 -9.63 -16.14
N ARG A 26 11.83 -10.69 -15.45
CA ARG A 26 11.54 -10.69 -14.00
C ARG A 26 12.63 -10.07 -13.11
N ASN A 27 13.91 -10.27 -13.45
CA ASN A 27 15.02 -9.75 -12.65
C ASN A 27 15.03 -8.21 -12.61
N TRP A 28 14.61 -7.55 -13.70
CA TRP A 28 14.47 -6.09 -13.73
C TRP A 28 13.33 -5.61 -12.82
N TYR A 29 12.23 -6.35 -12.77
CA TYR A 29 11.10 -6.01 -11.90
C TYR A 29 11.47 -6.17 -10.43
N PHE A 30 12.15 -7.26 -10.09
CA PHE A 30 12.67 -7.49 -8.74
C PHE A 30 13.71 -6.43 -8.34
N LEU A 31 14.59 -6.04 -9.26
CA LEU A 31 15.57 -4.98 -9.00
C LEU A 31 14.88 -3.64 -8.74
N PHE A 32 13.91 -3.25 -9.57
CA PHE A 32 13.16 -2.01 -9.38
C PHE A 32 12.44 -1.97 -8.03
N SER A 33 11.77 -3.06 -7.66
CA SER A 33 11.16 -3.24 -6.34
C SER A 33 12.16 -3.07 -5.20
N LEU A 34 13.33 -3.73 -5.31
CA LEU A 34 14.35 -3.71 -4.29
C LEU A 34 14.97 -2.32 -4.12
N LEU A 35 15.13 -1.56 -5.21
CA LEU A 35 15.63 -0.18 -5.18
C LEU A 35 14.73 0.78 -4.41
N ILE A 36 13.43 0.48 -4.29
CA ILE A 36 12.49 1.28 -3.50
C ILE A 36 12.44 0.77 -2.06
N ILE A 37 12.39 -0.54 -1.88
CA ILE A 37 12.24 -1.18 -0.57
C ILE A 37 13.49 -0.99 0.30
N ILE A 38 14.71 -1.14 -0.25
CA ILE A 38 15.95 -1.05 0.54
C ILE A 38 16.10 0.32 1.22
N PRO A 39 16.00 1.47 0.50
CA PRO A 39 16.02 2.77 1.16
C PRO A 39 14.91 2.91 2.21
N GLY A 40 13.71 2.40 1.92
CA GLY A 40 12.61 2.38 2.88
C GLY A 40 12.99 1.65 4.17
N ILE A 41 13.52 0.43 4.06
CA ILE A 41 13.98 -0.37 5.20
C ILE A 41 15.09 0.35 5.97
N PHE A 42 16.03 0.98 5.27
CA PHE A 42 17.08 1.75 5.90
C PHE A 42 16.50 2.85 6.80
N PHE A 43 15.55 3.65 6.30
CA PHE A 43 14.88 4.68 7.10
C PHE A 43 14.03 4.10 8.24
N MET A 44 13.31 3.00 8.00
CA MET A 44 12.52 2.32 9.03
C MET A 44 13.38 1.87 10.21
N VAL A 45 14.57 1.32 9.96
CA VAL A 45 15.45 0.81 11.02
C VAL A 45 16.20 1.92 11.74
N HIS A 46 16.67 2.95 11.03
CA HIS A 46 17.54 3.99 11.62
C HIS A 46 16.79 5.21 12.16
N SER A 47 15.72 5.63 11.47
CA SER A 47 14.98 6.85 11.77
C SER A 47 13.57 6.59 12.31
N GLY A 48 13.09 5.36 12.15
CA GLY A 48 11.74 4.97 12.50
C GLY A 48 10.69 5.65 11.64
N PHE A 49 9.51 5.86 12.22
CA PHE A 49 8.39 6.51 11.57
C PHE A 49 8.04 7.83 12.25
N ARG A 50 7.39 8.73 11.51
CA ARG A 50 6.69 9.86 12.10
C ARG A 50 5.32 9.34 12.56
N LEU A 51 5.16 9.16 13.87
CA LEU A 51 3.94 8.62 14.46
C LEU A 51 2.95 9.74 14.77
N GLY A 52 1.68 9.50 14.46
CA GLY A 52 0.56 10.33 14.89
C GLY A 52 0.16 10.04 16.33
N ILE A 53 -0.77 10.84 16.85
CA ILE A 53 -1.24 10.76 18.25
C ILE A 53 -1.75 9.36 18.63
N ASP A 54 -2.33 8.63 17.69
CA ASP A 54 -2.87 7.28 17.90
C ASP A 54 -1.80 6.27 18.33
N PHE A 55 -0.53 6.50 17.96
CA PHE A 55 0.59 5.60 18.24
C PHE A 55 1.69 6.25 19.09
N ALA A 56 1.82 7.58 19.04
CA ALA A 56 2.74 8.32 19.90
C ALA A 56 2.14 8.64 21.27
N GLY A 57 0.81 8.66 21.37
CA GLY A 57 0.09 9.32 22.46
C GLY A 57 0.14 10.84 22.33
N GLY A 58 -0.78 11.55 22.97
CA GLY A 58 -0.81 13.01 22.95
C GLY A 58 -2.20 13.60 23.06
N THR A 59 -2.25 14.93 22.94
CA THR A 59 -3.49 15.70 22.91
C THR A 59 -3.57 16.47 21.59
N GLU A 60 -4.68 16.29 20.87
CA GLU A 60 -5.00 16.99 19.62
C GLU A 60 -6.17 17.95 19.85
N PHE A 61 -5.96 19.21 19.48
CA PHE A 61 -6.94 20.28 19.54
C PHE A 61 -7.32 20.66 18.11
N THR A 62 -8.61 20.55 17.79
CA THR A 62 -9.16 21.16 16.58
C THR A 62 -9.75 22.51 16.95
N VAL A 63 -9.13 23.57 16.44
CA VAL A 63 -9.47 24.95 16.76
C VAL A 63 -9.76 25.73 15.48
N ASN A 64 -10.67 26.69 15.56
CA ASN A 64 -10.93 27.64 14.49
C ASN A 64 -10.74 29.06 14.99
N PHE A 65 -9.83 29.79 14.34
CA PHE A 65 -9.54 31.19 14.65
C PHE A 65 -10.26 32.11 13.66
N PRO A 66 -11.27 32.88 14.09
CA PRO A 66 -11.93 33.87 13.23
C PRO A 66 -10.98 34.92 12.67
N GLY A 67 -9.92 35.26 13.43
CA GLY A 67 -8.87 36.19 13.04
C GLY A 67 -7.92 35.68 11.95
N LYS A 68 -8.05 34.41 11.53
CA LYS A 68 -7.23 33.76 10.50
C LYS A 68 -5.72 34.07 10.64
N PRO A 69 -5.12 33.82 11.82
CA PRO A 69 -3.68 33.97 12.00
C PRO A 69 -2.93 33.12 10.98
N SER A 70 -1.74 33.53 10.55
CA SER A 70 -0.91 32.71 9.66
C SER A 70 -0.44 31.42 10.34
N GLN A 71 -0.17 30.37 9.56
CA GLN A 71 0.33 29.10 10.12
C GLN A 71 1.58 29.29 10.98
N ALA A 72 2.53 30.13 10.53
CA ALA A 72 3.74 30.42 11.28
C ALA A 72 3.45 31.08 12.64
N GLN A 73 2.43 31.94 12.74
CA GLN A 73 2.03 32.54 14.02
C GLN A 73 1.49 31.48 14.98
N VAL A 74 0.65 30.57 14.50
CA VAL A 74 0.11 29.48 15.31
C VAL A 74 1.22 28.52 15.73
N GLU A 75 2.11 28.14 14.82
CA GLU A 75 3.27 27.28 15.11
C GLU A 75 4.19 27.90 16.16
N ASN A 76 4.49 29.20 16.07
CA ASN A 76 5.31 29.90 17.05
C ASN A 76 4.64 29.99 18.42
N ALA A 77 3.33 30.24 18.47
CA ALA A 77 2.57 30.27 19.73
C ALA A 77 2.56 28.90 20.42
N VAL A 78 2.39 27.82 19.64
CA VAL A 78 2.41 26.45 20.16
C VAL A 78 3.80 26.05 20.63
N ALA A 79 4.84 26.38 19.85
CA ALA A 79 6.22 26.07 20.19
C ALA A 79 6.75 26.84 21.41
N ALA A 80 6.15 28.00 21.72
CA ALA A 80 6.52 28.80 22.88
C ALA A 80 6.13 28.14 24.22
N ASP A 81 5.04 27.38 24.26
CA ASP A 81 4.53 26.73 25.47
C ASP A 81 4.83 25.23 25.51
N ILE A 82 4.73 24.55 24.35
CA ILE A 82 4.84 23.10 24.27
C ILE A 82 5.93 22.69 23.29
N ALA A 83 7.03 22.16 23.84
CA ALA A 83 8.07 21.51 23.07
C ALA A 83 7.52 20.27 22.35
N GLY A 84 7.76 20.16 21.04
CA GLY A 84 7.28 19.04 20.23
C GLY A 84 5.82 19.18 19.76
N GLY A 85 5.18 20.32 20.00
CA GLY A 85 3.88 20.64 19.42
C GLY A 85 3.93 20.74 17.89
N SER A 86 2.85 20.36 17.23
CA SER A 86 2.72 20.45 15.77
C SER A 86 1.39 21.06 15.37
N VAL A 87 1.38 21.79 14.27
CA VAL A 87 0.20 22.51 13.78
C VAL A 87 -0.05 22.14 12.33
N ILE A 88 -1.29 21.82 12.00
CA ILE A 88 -1.75 21.51 10.65
C ILE A 88 -2.89 22.47 10.33
N SER A 89 -2.80 23.21 9.21
CA SER A 89 -3.91 24.09 8.81
C SER A 89 -5.00 23.26 8.13
N THR A 90 -6.25 23.43 8.53
CA THR A 90 -7.40 22.80 7.86
C THR A 90 -8.07 23.74 6.84
N GLY A 91 -7.51 24.95 6.67
CA GLY A 91 -8.05 26.00 5.82
C GLY A 91 -9.10 26.86 6.54
N ASN A 92 -9.41 28.02 5.96
CA ASN A 92 -10.42 28.97 6.47
C ASN A 92 -10.23 29.46 7.92
N GLY A 93 -9.02 29.37 8.48
CA GLY A 93 -8.73 29.74 9.88
C GLY A 93 -8.80 28.57 10.86
N GLY A 94 -9.09 27.36 10.37
CA GLY A 94 -9.04 26.13 11.13
C GLY A 94 -7.62 25.56 11.24
N TYR A 95 -7.32 24.98 12.40
CA TYR A 95 -6.05 24.33 12.71
C TYR A 95 -6.27 23.09 13.57
N ILE A 96 -5.47 22.06 13.31
CA ILE A 96 -5.30 20.89 14.17
C ILE A 96 -3.94 21.05 14.85
N ILE A 97 -3.95 21.19 16.17
CA ILE A 97 -2.75 21.35 17.00
C ILE A 97 -2.55 20.07 17.80
N ARG A 98 -1.40 19.43 17.66
CA ARG A 98 -1.06 18.21 18.40
C ARG A 98 0.08 18.47 19.34
N THR A 99 -0.02 17.90 20.53
CA THR A 99 0.90 18.11 21.64
C THR A 99 1.20 16.76 22.30
N PRO A 100 2.34 16.61 23.00
CA PRO A 100 2.52 15.51 23.94
C PRO A 100 1.39 15.47 24.98
N PRO A 101 1.16 14.34 25.68
CA PRO A 101 0.07 14.24 26.65
C PRO A 101 0.13 15.36 27.69
N LEU A 102 -0.97 16.10 27.85
CA LEU A 102 -1.09 17.21 28.80
C LEU A 102 -1.94 16.83 29.99
N THR A 103 -1.54 17.23 31.18
CA THR A 103 -2.44 17.19 32.35
C THR A 103 -3.56 18.23 32.20
N PRO A 104 -4.72 18.07 32.87
CA PRO A 104 -5.80 19.05 32.80
C PRO A 104 -5.39 20.49 33.14
N ALA A 105 -4.43 20.66 34.06
CA ALA A 105 -3.88 21.96 34.42
C ALA A 105 -2.99 22.56 33.31
N GLN A 106 -2.15 21.73 32.67
CA GLN A 106 -1.32 22.14 31.54
C GLN A 106 -2.17 22.47 30.32
N GLN A 107 -3.18 21.66 30.02
CA GLN A 107 -4.13 21.93 28.95
C GLN A 107 -4.80 23.29 29.14
N LYS A 108 -5.33 23.58 30.34
CA LYS A 108 -5.97 24.87 30.62
C LYS A 108 -4.99 26.04 30.44
N THR A 109 -3.76 25.87 30.93
CA THR A 109 -2.70 26.87 30.77
C THR A 109 -2.40 27.13 29.29
N PHE A 110 -2.29 26.07 28.50
CA PHE A 110 -2.06 26.15 27.06
C PHE A 110 -3.20 26.85 26.31
N GLU A 111 -4.44 26.51 26.63
CA GLU A 111 -5.63 27.16 26.08
C GLU A 111 -5.66 28.67 26.41
N ASP A 112 -5.36 29.05 27.65
CA ASP A 112 -5.31 30.45 28.09
C ASP A 112 -4.19 31.23 27.37
N GLN A 113 -3.03 30.60 27.16
CA GLN A 113 -1.92 31.20 26.41
C GLN A 113 -2.25 31.38 24.92
N LEU A 114 -2.88 30.38 24.28
CA LEU A 114 -3.36 30.51 22.90
C LEU A 114 -4.36 31.65 22.75
N ARG A 115 -5.30 31.80 23.70
CA ARG A 115 -6.26 32.91 23.71
C ARG A 115 -5.57 34.27 23.82
N THR A 116 -4.53 34.35 24.64
CA THR A 116 -3.79 35.59 24.88
C THR A 116 -2.90 35.96 23.69
N GLY A 117 -2.25 34.99 23.06
CA GLY A 117 -1.31 35.21 21.96
C GLY A 117 -1.95 35.37 20.58
N LEU A 118 -3.06 34.66 20.31
CA LEU A 118 -3.68 34.61 18.97
C LEU A 118 -5.12 35.16 18.95
N GLY A 119 -5.66 35.56 20.11
CA GLY A 119 -7.02 36.05 20.25
C GLY A 119 -8.05 34.94 20.48
N THR A 120 -9.33 35.31 20.41
CA THR A 120 -10.42 34.34 20.62
C THR A 120 -10.43 33.29 19.52
N TYR A 121 -10.60 32.03 19.92
CA TYR A 121 -10.81 30.90 19.03
C TYR A 121 -11.98 30.06 19.50
N ASP A 122 -12.53 29.32 18.56
CA ASP A 122 -13.54 28.31 18.78
C ASP A 122 -12.88 26.94 18.90
N LEU A 123 -13.11 26.25 20.02
CA LEU A 123 -12.57 24.91 20.27
C LEU A 123 -13.59 23.90 19.77
N GLN A 124 -13.29 23.27 18.64
CA GLN A 124 -14.21 22.33 18.00
C GLN A 124 -14.12 20.94 18.62
N GLN A 125 -12.90 20.49 18.90
CA GLN A 125 -12.66 19.14 19.41
C GLN A 125 -11.34 19.06 20.19
N VAL A 126 -11.33 18.26 21.26
CA VAL A 126 -10.11 17.80 21.91
C VAL A 126 -10.12 16.28 21.92
N LEU A 127 -9.05 15.69 21.38
CA LEU A 127 -8.80 14.25 21.37
C LEU A 127 -7.56 13.98 22.22
N GLU A 128 -7.67 13.10 23.20
CA GLU A 128 -6.54 12.69 24.02
C GLU A 128 -6.33 11.18 23.89
N VAL A 129 -5.09 10.80 23.60
CA VAL A 129 -4.67 9.41 23.50
C VAL A 129 -3.58 9.17 24.53
N GLY A 130 -3.89 8.34 25.53
CA GLY A 130 -2.92 7.92 26.54
C GLY A 130 -1.88 6.95 25.98
N GLY A 131 -0.67 6.97 26.55
CA GLY A 131 0.44 6.11 26.10
C GLY A 131 0.13 4.61 26.13
N THR A 132 -0.69 4.14 27.08
CA THR A 132 -1.14 2.74 27.14
C THR A 132 -2.01 2.35 25.95
N ILE A 133 -2.97 3.20 25.57
CA ILE A 133 -3.85 2.99 24.42
C ILE A 133 -3.02 3.01 23.14
N ALA A 134 -2.05 3.92 23.04
CA ALA A 134 -1.16 4.00 21.90
C ALA A 134 -0.33 2.70 21.72
N GLY A 135 0.23 2.17 22.81
CA GLY A 135 0.95 0.88 22.78
C GLY A 135 0.08 -0.30 22.35
N GLU A 136 -1.11 -0.43 22.95
CA GLU A 136 -2.08 -1.47 22.58
C GLU A 136 -2.51 -1.38 21.11
N THR A 137 -2.70 -0.15 20.60
CA THR A 137 -3.07 0.08 19.20
C THR A 137 -1.97 -0.37 18.23
N ILE A 138 -0.69 -0.19 18.58
CA ILE A 138 0.44 -0.72 17.78
C ILE A 138 0.39 -2.25 17.74
N GLU A 139 0.21 -2.90 18.89
CA GLU A 139 0.17 -4.37 18.98
C GLU A 139 -0.98 -4.94 18.15
N LEU A 140 -2.18 -4.37 18.28
CA LEU A 140 -3.37 -4.77 17.53
C LEU A 140 -3.20 -4.54 16.02
N ALA A 141 -2.58 -3.43 15.60
CA ALA A 141 -2.29 -3.15 14.20
C ALA A 141 -1.33 -4.19 13.60
N LEU A 142 -0.24 -4.50 14.30
CA LEU A 142 0.73 -5.52 13.86
C LEU A 142 0.09 -6.91 13.81
N LEU A 143 -0.67 -7.28 14.85
CA LEU A 143 -1.38 -8.55 14.90
C LEU A 143 -2.37 -8.68 13.73
N SER A 144 -3.09 -7.61 13.39
CA SER A 144 -4.05 -7.60 12.29
C SER A 144 -3.39 -7.87 10.94
N VAL A 145 -2.23 -7.27 10.67
CA VAL A 145 -1.48 -7.49 9.42
C VAL A 145 -0.95 -8.93 9.35
N VAL A 146 -0.41 -9.46 10.46
CA VAL A 146 0.11 -10.84 10.52
C VAL A 146 -1.01 -11.85 10.34
N LEU A 147 -2.15 -11.68 11.03
CA LEU A 147 -3.31 -12.56 10.90
C LEU A 147 -3.87 -12.52 9.47
N ALA A 148 -3.97 -11.34 8.85
CA ALA A 148 -4.39 -11.22 7.45
C ALA A 148 -3.43 -11.97 6.51
N ALA A 149 -2.12 -11.78 6.68
CA ALA A 149 -1.09 -12.45 5.87
C ALA A 149 -1.17 -13.99 5.97
N VAL A 150 -1.33 -14.53 7.19
CA VAL A 150 -1.51 -15.97 7.42
C VAL A 150 -2.82 -16.46 6.82
N ALA A 151 -3.92 -15.75 7.02
CA ALA A 151 -5.23 -16.11 6.45
C ALA A 151 -5.19 -16.16 4.92
N ILE A 152 -4.52 -15.20 4.28
CA ILE A 152 -4.33 -15.16 2.82
C ILE A 152 -3.47 -16.35 2.36
N LEU A 153 -2.37 -16.65 3.03
CA LEU A 153 -1.54 -17.82 2.72
C LEU A 153 -2.37 -19.11 2.75
N VAL A 154 -3.13 -19.32 3.82
CA VAL A 154 -3.99 -20.51 4.01
C VAL A 154 -5.07 -20.56 2.93
N LEU A 155 -5.78 -19.46 2.71
CA LEU A 155 -6.84 -19.33 1.71
C LEU A 155 -6.33 -19.71 0.32
N LEU A 156 -5.21 -19.14 -0.11
CA LEU A 156 -4.64 -19.40 -1.44
C LEU A 156 -4.08 -20.81 -1.55
N THR A 157 -3.42 -21.31 -0.51
CA THR A 157 -2.94 -22.69 -0.47
C THR A 157 -4.08 -23.68 -0.69
N PHE A 158 -5.19 -23.48 0.02
CA PHE A 158 -6.39 -24.30 -0.14
C PHE A 158 -7.05 -24.11 -1.51
N ARG A 159 -7.17 -22.86 -1.98
CA ARG A 159 -7.83 -22.51 -3.25
C ARG A 159 -7.11 -23.06 -4.49
N PHE A 160 -5.78 -23.18 -4.43
CA PHE A 160 -4.94 -23.64 -5.53
C PHE A 160 -4.42 -25.08 -5.36
N ARG A 161 -4.89 -25.83 -4.35
CA ARG A 161 -4.53 -27.25 -4.15
C ARG A 161 -4.90 -28.17 -5.32
N ASN A 162 -5.86 -27.76 -6.16
CA ASN A 162 -6.34 -28.53 -7.32
C ASN A 162 -5.53 -28.27 -8.60
N VAL A 163 -4.41 -27.55 -8.51
CA VAL A 163 -3.42 -27.38 -9.58
C VAL A 163 -2.54 -28.64 -9.65
N PRO A 164 -2.05 -29.06 -10.82
CA PRO A 164 -1.10 -30.18 -10.91
C PRO A 164 0.09 -29.95 -9.96
N GLY A 165 0.30 -30.88 -9.03
CA GLY A 165 1.22 -30.74 -7.89
C GLY A 165 0.54 -30.61 -6.52
N GLY A 166 -0.80 -30.60 -6.46
CA GLY A 166 -1.56 -30.76 -5.23
C GLY A 166 -1.34 -29.63 -4.21
N TRP A 167 -1.23 -30.01 -2.93
CA TRP A 167 -0.93 -29.10 -1.82
C TRP A 167 0.39 -28.34 -1.98
N ARG A 168 1.40 -28.95 -2.62
CA ARG A 168 2.69 -28.28 -2.88
C ARG A 168 2.53 -27.14 -3.87
N ALA A 169 1.76 -27.35 -4.94
CA ALA A 169 1.41 -26.28 -5.86
C ALA A 169 0.62 -25.18 -5.15
N GLY A 170 -0.38 -25.54 -4.35
CA GLY A 170 -1.12 -24.59 -3.52
C GLY A 170 -0.20 -23.72 -2.67
N PHE A 171 0.78 -24.32 -1.98
CA PHE A 171 1.73 -23.59 -1.15
C PHE A 171 2.65 -22.67 -1.96
N GLN A 172 3.09 -23.09 -3.16
CA GLN A 172 3.86 -22.23 -4.06
C GLN A 172 3.06 -20.98 -4.49
N PHE A 173 1.77 -21.14 -4.80
CA PHE A 173 0.88 -20.02 -5.10
C PHE A 173 0.68 -19.13 -3.87
N GLY A 174 0.25 -19.69 -2.74
CA GLY A 174 0.04 -18.92 -1.51
C GLY A 174 1.29 -18.19 -1.02
N GLY A 175 2.45 -18.85 -1.05
CA GLY A 175 3.72 -18.26 -0.67
C GLY A 175 4.18 -17.16 -1.62
N SER A 176 3.96 -17.32 -2.93
CA SER A 176 4.30 -16.27 -3.91
C SER A 176 3.41 -15.03 -3.75
N ALA A 177 2.13 -15.22 -3.45
CA ALA A 177 1.22 -14.12 -3.13
C ALA A 177 1.57 -13.45 -1.79
N LEU A 178 1.92 -14.23 -0.76
CA LEU A 178 2.36 -13.69 0.52
C LEU A 178 3.63 -12.84 0.36
N ALA A 179 4.60 -13.30 -0.42
CA ALA A 179 5.81 -12.52 -0.69
C ALA A 179 5.52 -11.22 -1.45
N ALA A 180 4.59 -11.25 -2.42
CA ALA A 180 4.14 -10.04 -3.13
C ALA A 180 3.39 -9.05 -2.22
N LEU A 181 2.59 -9.56 -1.28
CA LEU A 181 1.92 -8.76 -0.25
C LEU A 181 2.93 -8.12 0.69
N LEU A 182 3.90 -8.89 1.19
CA LEU A 182 4.96 -8.36 2.05
C LEU A 182 5.76 -7.26 1.32
N HIS A 183 6.06 -7.47 0.04
CA HIS A 183 6.64 -6.44 -0.81
C HIS A 183 5.82 -5.15 -0.77
N ASP A 184 4.49 -5.20 -0.96
CA ASP A 184 3.65 -4.01 -0.99
C ASP A 184 3.57 -3.30 0.37
N VAL A 185 3.49 -4.08 1.45
CA VAL A 185 3.50 -3.53 2.82
C VAL A 185 4.83 -2.83 3.09
N PHE A 186 5.98 -3.46 2.81
CA PHE A 186 7.30 -2.86 3.01
C PHE A 186 7.55 -1.66 2.11
N LEU A 187 7.05 -1.68 0.87
CA LEU A 187 7.15 -0.55 -0.03
C LEU A 187 6.34 0.63 0.51
N LEU A 188 5.09 0.40 0.91
CA LEU A 188 4.21 1.45 1.44
C LEU A 188 4.76 2.03 2.75
N THR A 189 5.10 1.19 3.73
CA THR A 189 5.65 1.66 5.01
C THR A 189 7.03 2.31 4.81
N GLY A 190 7.87 1.76 3.95
CA GLY A 190 9.17 2.32 3.61
C GLY A 190 9.08 3.70 2.98
N VAL A 191 8.15 3.91 2.03
CA VAL A 191 7.91 5.23 1.44
C VAL A 191 7.40 6.22 2.49
N PHE A 192 6.51 5.78 3.39
CA PHE A 192 6.04 6.64 4.48
C PHE A 192 7.14 6.98 5.49
N ALA A 193 8.05 6.05 5.80
CA ALA A 193 9.23 6.33 6.61
C ALA A 193 10.12 7.40 5.95
N ILE A 194 10.36 7.27 4.65
CA ILE A 194 11.14 8.26 3.88
C ILE A 194 10.45 9.62 3.86
N LEU A 195 9.15 9.68 3.57
CA LEU A 195 8.41 10.94 3.54
C LEU A 195 8.36 11.60 4.92
N GLY A 196 8.02 10.83 5.96
CA GLY A 196 7.80 11.33 7.31
C GLY A 196 9.08 11.73 8.06
N LYS A 197 10.15 10.95 7.93
CA LYS A 197 11.43 11.17 8.63
C LYS A 197 12.56 11.63 7.72
N GLY A 198 12.62 11.12 6.48
CA GLY A 198 13.66 11.50 5.53
C GLY A 198 13.47 12.91 4.94
N PHE A 199 12.24 13.27 4.60
CA PHE A 199 11.89 14.59 4.05
C PHE A 199 11.16 15.50 5.05
N ASP A 200 10.95 15.02 6.28
CA ASP A 200 10.20 15.70 7.34
C ASP A 200 8.77 16.16 6.94
N LEU A 201 8.15 15.44 6.00
CA LEU A 201 6.82 15.75 5.50
C LEU A 201 5.73 15.10 6.37
N ARG A 202 4.84 15.92 6.92
CA ARG A 202 3.71 15.44 7.75
C ARG A 202 2.75 14.50 7.02
N ILE A 203 2.67 14.58 5.68
CA ILE A 203 1.85 13.65 4.89
C ILE A 203 2.30 12.18 5.01
N GLY A 204 3.56 11.95 5.43
CA GLY A 204 4.13 10.63 5.73
C GLY A 204 3.94 10.17 7.18
N GLU A 205 2.99 10.75 7.91
CA GLU A 205 2.67 10.33 9.28
C GLU A 205 1.89 9.01 9.29
N ILE A 206 2.24 8.14 10.25
CA ILE A 206 1.52 6.90 10.52
C ILE A 206 0.51 7.16 11.64
N ASN A 207 -0.78 7.06 11.31
CA ASN A 207 -1.93 7.14 12.21
C ASN A 207 -2.91 5.99 11.93
N SER A 208 -4.05 5.93 12.62
CA SER A 208 -5.03 4.83 12.45
C SER A 208 -5.56 4.73 11.01
N LEU A 209 -5.69 5.86 10.32
CA LEU A 209 -6.07 5.89 8.90
C LEU A 209 -5.00 5.25 8.02
N PHE A 210 -3.72 5.47 8.29
CA PHE A 210 -2.63 4.78 7.59
C PHE A 210 -2.74 3.25 7.74
N VAL A 211 -2.99 2.73 8.94
CA VAL A 211 -3.18 1.28 9.14
C VAL A 211 -4.37 0.76 8.35
N THR A 212 -5.47 1.52 8.35
CA THR A 212 -6.65 1.21 7.53
C THR A 212 -6.30 1.16 6.04
N ALA A 213 -5.47 2.11 5.56
CA ALA A 213 -4.98 2.11 4.18
C ALA A 213 -4.11 0.88 3.89
N VAL A 214 -3.18 0.51 4.79
CA VAL A 214 -2.35 -0.71 4.64
C VAL A 214 -3.24 -1.95 4.50
N LEU A 215 -4.23 -2.14 5.38
CA LEU A 215 -5.14 -3.28 5.31
C LEU A 215 -5.96 -3.29 4.01
N THR A 216 -6.40 -2.11 3.56
CA THR A 216 -7.12 -1.95 2.28
C THR A 216 -6.24 -2.33 1.10
N VAL A 217 -4.98 -1.89 1.11
CA VAL A 217 -3.97 -2.20 0.08
C VAL A 217 -3.65 -3.69 0.04
N VAL A 218 -3.53 -4.34 1.21
CA VAL A 218 -3.38 -5.79 1.31
C VAL A 218 -4.55 -6.49 0.61
N GLY A 219 -5.79 -6.10 0.89
CA GLY A 219 -6.97 -6.66 0.24
C GLY A 219 -6.98 -6.46 -1.27
N PHE A 220 -6.66 -5.25 -1.73
CA PHE A 220 -6.65 -4.90 -3.14
C PHE A 220 -5.55 -5.64 -3.92
N SER A 221 -4.33 -5.68 -3.39
CA SER A 221 -3.19 -6.38 -4.00
C SER A 221 -3.45 -7.89 -4.12
N VAL A 222 -4.04 -8.49 -3.08
CA VAL A 222 -4.39 -9.92 -3.09
C VAL A 222 -5.50 -10.22 -4.08
N HIS A 223 -6.51 -9.34 -4.21
CA HIS A 223 -7.57 -9.52 -5.20
C HIS A 223 -7.00 -9.65 -6.62
N ASP A 224 -6.11 -8.74 -7.00
CA ASP A 224 -5.48 -8.74 -8.32
C ASP A 224 -4.58 -9.98 -8.50
N THR A 225 -3.82 -10.36 -7.47
CA THR A 225 -3.00 -11.58 -7.46
C THR A 225 -3.85 -12.84 -7.67
N ILE A 226 -5.02 -12.94 -7.01
CA ILE A 226 -5.96 -14.05 -7.17
C ILE A 226 -6.45 -14.15 -8.62
N VAL A 227 -6.78 -13.02 -9.25
CA VAL A 227 -7.27 -13.01 -10.65
C VAL A 227 -6.20 -13.54 -11.60
N VAL A 228 -4.95 -13.05 -11.47
CA VAL A 228 -3.82 -13.54 -12.28
C VAL A 228 -3.60 -15.04 -12.04
N PHE A 229 -3.59 -15.47 -10.78
CA PHE A 229 -3.36 -16.87 -10.41
C PHE A 229 -4.48 -17.79 -10.85
N ASP A 230 -5.73 -17.35 -10.80
CA ASP A 230 -6.84 -18.15 -11.29
C ASP A 230 -6.75 -18.35 -12.80
N ARG A 231 -6.31 -17.32 -13.53
CA ARG A 231 -6.04 -17.44 -14.97
C ARG A 231 -4.87 -18.37 -15.27
N ILE A 232 -3.81 -18.36 -14.45
CA ILE A 232 -2.71 -19.35 -14.55
C ILE A 232 -3.25 -20.76 -14.34
N ARG A 233 -4.06 -20.98 -13.30
CA ARG A 233 -4.70 -22.29 -13.03
C ARG A 233 -5.55 -22.76 -14.20
N GLU A 234 -6.35 -21.88 -14.79
CA GLU A 234 -7.19 -22.20 -15.94
C GLU A 234 -6.35 -22.58 -17.16
N ASN A 235 -5.37 -21.74 -17.52
CA ASN A 235 -4.52 -21.99 -18.67
C ASN A 235 -3.64 -23.23 -18.50
N LEU A 236 -3.26 -23.61 -17.27
CA LEU A 236 -2.58 -24.87 -16.98
C LEU A 236 -3.41 -26.10 -17.36
N ARG A 237 -4.74 -26.03 -17.29
CA ARG A 237 -5.63 -27.14 -17.66
C ARG A 237 -5.84 -27.23 -19.17
N VAL A 238 -5.91 -26.08 -19.84
CA VAL A 238 -6.27 -25.99 -21.27
C VAL A 238 -5.04 -26.01 -22.18
N SER A 239 -3.88 -25.49 -21.74
CA SER A 239 -2.70 -25.27 -22.58
C SER A 239 -1.59 -26.31 -22.35
N GLN A 240 -1.89 -27.59 -22.58
CA GLN A 240 -0.95 -28.71 -22.32
C GLN A 240 0.35 -28.66 -23.14
N ARG A 241 0.42 -27.88 -24.22
CA ARG A 241 1.61 -27.76 -25.09
C ARG A 241 2.52 -26.58 -24.73
N LEU A 242 2.13 -25.73 -23.79
CA LEU A 242 2.92 -24.57 -23.37
C LEU A 242 3.78 -24.93 -22.15
N SER A 243 5.01 -24.42 -22.12
CA SER A 243 5.81 -24.43 -20.90
C SER A 243 5.12 -23.61 -19.80
N PHE A 244 5.45 -23.89 -18.53
CA PHE A 244 4.86 -23.16 -17.40
C PHE A 244 5.02 -21.64 -17.53
N GLU A 245 6.17 -21.17 -17.99
CA GLU A 245 6.45 -19.75 -18.20
C GLU A 245 5.59 -19.13 -19.28
N GLN A 246 5.39 -19.85 -20.38
CA GLN A 246 4.50 -19.41 -21.44
C GLN A 246 3.05 -19.35 -20.96
N VAL A 247 2.63 -20.29 -20.10
CA VAL A 247 1.31 -20.26 -19.45
C VAL A 247 1.18 -19.05 -18.54
N VAL A 248 2.18 -18.76 -17.71
CA VAL A 248 2.17 -17.59 -16.82
C VAL A 248 2.13 -16.30 -17.63
N ASN A 249 2.98 -16.17 -18.64
CA ASN A 249 3.02 -14.98 -19.49
C ASN A 249 1.70 -14.77 -20.26
N LEU A 250 1.10 -15.83 -20.79
CA LEU A 250 -0.22 -15.79 -21.43
C LEU A 250 -1.30 -15.32 -20.44
N SER A 251 -1.25 -15.82 -19.21
CA SER A 251 -2.24 -15.50 -18.17
C SER A 251 -2.17 -14.03 -17.77
N ILE A 252 -0.95 -13.50 -17.57
CA ILE A 252 -0.71 -12.08 -17.30
C ILE A 252 -1.31 -11.22 -18.43
N MET A 253 -1.02 -11.55 -19.69
CA MET A 253 -1.55 -10.79 -20.84
C MET A 253 -3.08 -10.77 -20.89
N GLN A 254 -3.74 -11.86 -20.48
CA GLN A 254 -5.21 -11.97 -20.50
C GLN A 254 -5.87 -11.18 -19.36
N THR A 255 -5.18 -11.00 -18.22
CA THR A 255 -5.73 -10.28 -17.06
C THR A 255 -5.29 -8.82 -16.99
N LEU A 256 -4.22 -8.45 -17.69
CA LEU A 256 -3.57 -7.13 -17.62
C LEU A 256 -4.57 -5.96 -17.76
N VAL A 257 -5.42 -5.99 -18.78
CA VAL A 257 -6.37 -4.90 -19.06
C VAL A 257 -7.36 -4.73 -17.91
N ARG A 258 -7.86 -5.83 -17.33
CA ARG A 258 -8.79 -5.78 -16.20
C ARG A 258 -8.11 -5.12 -14.99
N SER A 259 -6.93 -5.63 -14.60
CA SER A 259 -6.19 -5.14 -13.43
C SER A 259 -5.79 -3.67 -13.55
N ILE A 260 -5.40 -3.22 -14.75
CA ILE A 260 -5.11 -1.81 -15.01
C ILE A 260 -6.38 -0.96 -14.87
N ILE A 261 -7.50 -1.38 -15.48
CA ILE A 261 -8.75 -0.59 -15.43
C ILE A 261 -9.28 -0.47 -13.99
N THR A 262 -9.33 -1.58 -13.24
CA THR A 262 -9.82 -1.56 -11.85
C THR A 262 -8.97 -0.61 -11.01
N SER A 263 -7.65 -0.73 -11.08
CA SER A 263 -6.73 0.12 -10.32
C SER A 263 -6.80 1.58 -10.76
N PHE A 264 -6.87 1.84 -12.07
CA PHE A 264 -6.94 3.19 -12.62
C PHE A 264 -8.18 3.96 -12.16
N THR A 265 -9.35 3.31 -12.10
CA THR A 265 -10.58 3.96 -11.62
C THR A 265 -10.44 4.43 -10.16
N VAL A 266 -9.80 3.64 -9.30
CA VAL A 266 -9.56 4.03 -7.91
C VAL A 266 -8.50 5.14 -7.82
N VAL A 267 -7.44 5.05 -8.62
CA VAL A 267 -6.40 6.10 -8.72
C VAL A 267 -7.02 7.46 -9.05
N LEU A 268 -7.99 7.54 -9.97
CA LEU A 268 -8.64 8.81 -10.32
C LEU A 268 -9.36 9.44 -9.12
N VAL A 269 -10.07 8.64 -8.32
CA VAL A 269 -10.77 9.11 -7.12
C VAL A 269 -9.76 9.57 -6.06
N LEU A 270 -8.68 8.81 -5.85
CA LEU A 270 -7.65 9.15 -4.87
C LEU A 270 -6.89 10.43 -5.26
N VAL A 271 -6.62 10.62 -6.55
CA VAL A 271 -6.01 11.87 -7.06
C VAL A 271 -6.95 13.06 -6.81
N ALA A 272 -8.26 12.90 -7.01
CA ALA A 272 -9.22 13.97 -6.70
C ALA A 272 -9.20 14.33 -5.20
N ILE A 273 -9.11 13.33 -4.31
CA ILE A 273 -8.97 13.55 -2.86
C ILE A 273 -7.62 14.19 -2.52
N LEU A 274 -6.52 13.84 -3.20
CA LEU A 274 -5.23 14.48 -2.96
C LEU A 274 -5.20 15.95 -3.34
N VAL A 275 -5.86 16.32 -4.44
CA VAL A 275 -5.91 17.70 -4.94
C VAL A 275 -6.92 18.54 -4.14
N SER A 276 -8.08 17.97 -3.80
CA SER A 276 -9.21 18.74 -3.27
C SER A 276 -9.59 18.40 -1.82
N GLY A 277 -9.02 17.35 -1.23
CA GLY A 277 -9.31 16.91 0.13
C GLY A 277 -8.60 17.76 1.19
N GLY A 278 -9.08 17.66 2.44
CA GLY A 278 -8.43 18.27 3.60
C GLY A 278 -7.12 17.56 3.99
N ASP A 279 -6.29 18.22 4.78
CA ASP A 279 -4.97 17.71 5.16
C ASP A 279 -5.02 16.39 5.94
N THR A 280 -6.12 16.12 6.66
CA THR A 280 -6.37 14.84 7.34
C THR A 280 -6.57 13.67 6.36
N LEU A 281 -7.17 13.92 5.19
CA LEU A 281 -7.46 12.89 4.18
C LEU A 281 -6.31 12.71 3.18
N LYS A 282 -5.46 13.72 2.98
CA LYS A 282 -4.36 13.65 2.01
C LYS A 282 -3.37 12.53 2.33
N GLY A 283 -2.97 12.38 3.59
CA GLY A 283 -2.07 11.29 4.01
C GLY A 283 -2.69 9.91 3.75
N PHE A 284 -3.97 9.74 4.11
CA PHE A 284 -4.73 8.52 3.85
C PHE A 284 -4.86 8.20 2.35
N ALA A 285 -5.24 9.19 1.55
CA ALA A 285 -5.37 9.05 0.10
C ALA A 285 -4.03 8.75 -0.57
N LEU A 286 -2.93 9.35 -0.09
CA LEU A 286 -1.58 9.08 -0.58
C LEU A 286 -1.17 7.63 -0.28
N ALA A 287 -1.45 7.14 0.93
CA ALA A 287 -1.17 5.76 1.31
C ALA A 287 -1.90 4.76 0.41
N LEU A 288 -3.20 4.98 0.20
CA LEU A 288 -4.00 4.15 -0.72
C LEU A 288 -3.48 4.25 -2.15
N LEU A 289 -3.10 5.44 -2.62
CA LEU A 289 -2.62 5.65 -3.98
C LEU A 289 -1.33 4.87 -4.23
N ILE A 290 -0.33 5.04 -3.35
CA ILE A 290 0.95 4.32 -3.45
C ILE A 290 0.70 2.82 -3.36
N GLY A 291 -0.10 2.38 -2.41
CA GLY A 291 -0.36 0.96 -2.20
C GLY A 291 -1.14 0.30 -3.33
N ILE A 292 -2.13 0.97 -3.93
CA ILE A 292 -2.85 0.44 -5.10
C ILE A 292 -1.93 0.35 -6.30
N VAL A 293 -1.17 1.42 -6.60
CA VAL A 293 -0.21 1.40 -7.73
C VAL A 293 0.84 0.31 -7.53
N SER A 294 1.38 0.17 -6.32
CA SER A 294 2.31 -0.92 -5.97
C SER A 294 1.65 -2.28 -6.10
N GLY A 295 0.42 -2.47 -5.60
CA GLY A 295 -0.28 -3.74 -5.63
C GLY A 295 -0.62 -4.21 -7.05
N THR A 296 -1.04 -3.30 -7.92
CA THR A 296 -1.24 -3.60 -9.36
C THR A 296 0.08 -4.01 -9.99
N TYR A 297 1.17 -3.30 -9.71
CA TYR A 297 2.50 -3.64 -10.21
C TYR A 297 2.97 -5.00 -9.66
N SER A 298 2.85 -5.23 -8.36
CA SER A 298 3.36 -6.40 -7.66
C SER A 298 2.63 -7.68 -8.10
N SER A 299 1.31 -7.65 -8.24
CA SER A 299 0.53 -8.82 -8.69
C SER A 299 0.95 -9.29 -10.11
N ILE A 300 1.22 -8.35 -11.01
CA ILE A 300 1.58 -8.62 -12.42
C ILE A 300 3.06 -8.96 -12.57
N PHE A 301 3.94 -8.16 -11.98
CA PHE A 301 5.38 -8.17 -12.24
C PHE A 301 6.21 -8.84 -11.15
N ASN A 302 5.66 -9.05 -9.94
CA ASN A 302 6.34 -9.77 -8.87
C ASN A 302 5.70 -11.14 -8.58
N ALA A 303 4.42 -11.20 -8.21
CA ALA A 303 3.78 -12.43 -7.74
C ALA A 303 3.84 -13.56 -8.78
N ALA A 304 3.42 -13.29 -10.01
CA ALA A 304 3.41 -14.29 -11.08
C ALA A 304 4.83 -14.73 -11.52
N PRO A 305 5.81 -13.81 -11.71
CA PRO A 305 7.19 -14.22 -11.96
C PRO A 305 7.87 -14.91 -10.77
N LEU A 306 7.52 -14.57 -9.53
CA LEU A 306 8.03 -15.24 -8.34
C LEU A 306 7.56 -16.70 -8.27
N LEU A 307 6.30 -16.95 -8.63
CA LEU A 307 5.75 -18.30 -8.76
C LEU A 307 6.54 -19.14 -9.79
N VAL A 308 6.96 -18.52 -10.91
CA VAL A 308 7.84 -19.18 -11.90
C VAL A 308 9.18 -19.55 -11.28
N VAL A 309 9.82 -18.62 -10.57
CA VAL A 309 11.12 -18.87 -9.92
C VAL A 309 11.00 -20.00 -8.90
N TRP A 310 9.98 -19.97 -8.06
CA TRP A 310 9.77 -21.00 -7.06
C TRP A 310 9.56 -22.37 -7.72
N ARG A 311 8.70 -22.46 -8.73
CA ARG A 311 8.45 -23.73 -9.42
C ARG A 311 9.68 -24.27 -10.18
N ARG A 312 10.56 -23.38 -10.66
CA ARG A 312 11.87 -23.79 -11.23
C ARG A 312 12.79 -24.39 -10.17
N LEU A 313 12.85 -23.81 -8.97
CA LEU A 313 13.66 -24.31 -7.86
C LEU A 313 13.11 -25.62 -7.27
N GLN A 314 11.79 -25.77 -7.24
CA GLN A 314 11.09 -26.95 -6.73
C GLN A 314 10.08 -27.47 -7.76
N PRO A 315 10.56 -28.25 -8.76
CA PRO A 315 9.69 -28.81 -9.79
C PRO A 315 8.64 -29.73 -9.17
N LEU A 316 7.40 -29.56 -9.62
CA LEU A 316 6.31 -30.46 -9.27
C LEU A 316 6.46 -31.71 -10.15
N ARG A 317 6.78 -32.84 -9.52
CA ARG A 317 6.81 -34.16 -10.16
C ARG A 317 5.41 -34.60 -10.57
#